data_AF-A0A838Q959-F1
#
_entry.id   AF-A0A838Q959-F1
#
_cell.length_a   1.000
_cell.length_b   1.000
_cell.length_c   1.000
_cell.angle_alpha   90.00
_cell.angle_beta   90.00
_cell.angle_gamma   90.00
#
_symmetry.space_group_name_H-M   'P 1'
#
loop_
_entity.id
_entity.type
_entity.pdbx_description
1 polymer ?
#
loop_
_entity_poly.entity_id
_entity_poly.type
_entity_poly.pdbx_seq_one_letter_code
_entity_poly.pdbx_strand_id
1 'polypeptide(L)'
;MTSPISPEAVCPTCSTVGTGRFCANCGSSLEGAICTGCQAPLTPGAKFCHRCGITAGAQPSVAGRLPTPSGGVAGSLPWIVAAIALVVLLAFLGGNRF
;
A
#
# COMPACT_ATOMS: atom_id res chain seq x y z
N MET A 1 -3.98 9.86 -35.63
CA MET A 1 -2.94 8.96 -35.07
C MET A 1 -1.75 9.80 -34.60
N THR A 2 -1.91 10.53 -33.50
CA THR A 2 -0.77 11.20 -32.82
C THR A 2 -0.40 10.30 -31.65
N SER A 3 0.68 9.55 -31.81
CA SER A 3 1.31 8.80 -30.72
C SER A 3 1.92 9.80 -29.74
N PRO A 4 1.72 9.67 -28.42
CA PRO A 4 2.48 10.45 -27.47
C PRO A 4 3.95 10.02 -27.60
N ILE A 5 4.81 10.98 -27.95
CA ILE A 5 6.27 10.84 -27.89
C ILE A 5 6.59 10.62 -26.42
N SER A 6 6.69 9.35 -26.01
CA SER A 6 6.98 8.99 -24.63
C SER A 6 8.42 9.38 -24.36
N PRO A 7 8.72 10.34 -23.47
CA PRO A 7 10.08 10.75 -23.22
C PRO A 7 10.86 9.54 -22.67
N GLU A 8 11.85 9.12 -23.42
CA GLU A 8 12.88 8.17 -23.02
C GLU A 8 13.93 8.99 -22.26
N ALA A 9 14.09 8.73 -20.96
CA ALA A 9 15.05 9.44 -20.13
C ALA A 9 15.76 8.45 -19.20
N VAL A 10 17.00 8.77 -18.85
CA VAL A 10 17.75 7.99 -17.86
C VAL A 10 17.25 8.38 -16.47
N CYS A 11 16.82 7.40 -15.68
CA CYS A 11 16.34 7.66 -14.33
C CYS A 11 17.51 8.07 -13.42
N PRO A 12 17.43 9.23 -12.73
CA PRO A 12 18.51 9.69 -11.85
C PRO A 12 18.64 8.85 -10.56
N THR A 13 17.63 8.05 -10.21
CA THR A 13 17.64 7.23 -8.99
C THR A 13 18.28 5.86 -9.22
N CYS A 14 18.02 5.22 -10.36
CA CYS A 14 18.41 3.85 -10.62
C CYS A 14 19.27 3.70 -11.89
N SER A 15 19.69 4.81 -12.50
CA SER A 15 20.53 4.90 -13.70
C SER A 15 20.09 4.01 -14.87
N THR A 16 18.80 3.67 -14.91
CA THR A 16 18.20 2.84 -15.97
C THR A 16 17.32 3.69 -16.85
N VAL A 17 17.27 3.36 -18.14
CA VAL A 17 16.40 4.05 -19.10
C VAL A 17 14.95 3.73 -18.75
N GLY A 18 14.17 4.77 -18.48
CA GLY A 18 12.73 4.69 -18.30
C GLY A 18 12.03 5.32 -19.51
N THR A 19 10.91 4.73 -19.91
CA THR A 19 10.04 5.28 -20.94
C THR A 19 8.76 5.79 -20.28
N GLY A 20 8.45 7.07 -20.48
CA GLY A 20 7.22 7.70 -20.00
C GLY A 20 7.39 8.49 -18.72
N ARG A 21 6.29 8.67 -17.96
CA ARG A 21 6.26 9.59 -16.81
C ARG A 21 6.97 9.04 -15.56
N PHE A 22 7.11 7.72 -15.45
CA PHE A 22 7.66 7.03 -14.28
C PHE A 22 8.63 5.92 -14.70
N CYS A 23 9.61 5.62 -13.85
CA CYS A 23 10.60 4.59 -14.14
C CYS A 23 9.98 3.21 -13.88
N ALA A 24 9.98 2.33 -14.88
CA ALA A 24 9.47 0.97 -14.73
C ALA A 24 10.25 0.12 -13.71
N ASN A 25 11.50 0.49 -13.42
CA ASN A 25 12.38 -0.25 -12.51
C ASN A 25 12.25 0.23 -11.06
N CYS A 26 12.41 1.54 -10.82
CA CYS A 26 12.46 2.09 -9.47
C CYS A 26 11.25 2.96 -9.07
N GLY A 27 10.33 3.25 -10.00
CA GLY A 27 9.08 3.98 -9.76
C GLY A 27 9.22 5.50 -9.63
N SER A 28 10.43 6.07 -9.71
CA SER A 28 10.65 7.53 -9.64
C SER A 28 10.06 8.25 -10.86
N SER A 29 9.56 9.48 -10.70
CA SER A 29 9.09 10.30 -11.83
C SER A 29 10.26 10.71 -12.73
N LEU A 30 10.17 10.52 -14.05
CA LEU A 30 11.22 10.94 -14.99
C LEU A 30 11.02 12.34 -15.53
N GLU A 31 9.76 12.77 -15.64
CA GLU A 31 9.38 14.13 -16.04
C GLU A 31 8.87 14.87 -14.79
N GLY A 32 8.96 16.21 -14.77
CA GLY A 32 8.41 17.06 -13.71
C GLY A 32 6.89 16.87 -13.54
N ALA A 33 6.51 15.79 -12.87
CA ALA A 33 5.13 15.39 -12.68
C ALA A 33 4.44 16.27 -11.62
N ILE A 34 3.11 16.27 -11.61
CA ILE A 34 2.33 16.99 -10.59
C ILE A 34 1.87 16.00 -9.50
N CYS A 35 2.02 16.34 -8.20
CA CYS A 35 1.51 15.51 -7.08
C CYS A 35 0.00 15.32 -7.28
N THR A 36 -0.47 14.08 -7.35
CA THR A 36 -1.90 13.77 -7.50
C THR A 36 -2.72 14.12 -6.26
N GLY A 37 -2.09 14.26 -5.10
CA GLY A 37 -2.77 14.64 -3.85
C GLY A 37 -2.81 16.13 -3.54
N CYS A 38 -1.86 16.93 -4.01
CA CYS A 38 -1.81 18.36 -3.69
C CYS A 38 -1.55 19.28 -4.89
N GLN A 39 -1.43 18.71 -6.09
CA GLN A 39 -1.22 19.40 -7.35
C GLN A 39 0.04 20.27 -7.42
N ALA A 40 1.00 20.08 -6.51
CA ALA A 40 2.29 20.76 -6.56
C ALA A 40 3.21 20.12 -7.63
N PRO A 41 4.04 20.91 -8.32
CA PRO A 41 5.06 20.38 -9.22
C PRO A 41 6.09 19.57 -8.43
N LEU A 42 6.43 18.38 -8.93
CA LEU A 42 7.42 17.48 -8.36
C LEU A 42 8.75 17.67 -9.07
N THR A 43 9.82 17.60 -8.30
CA THR A 43 11.18 17.55 -8.83
C THR A 43 11.33 16.30 -9.70
N PRO A 44 11.96 16.39 -10.89
CA PRO A 44 12.28 15.20 -11.70
C PRO A 44 13.16 14.25 -10.87
N GLY A 45 12.79 12.98 -10.82
CA GLY A 45 13.44 11.95 -10.00
C GLY A 45 12.93 11.86 -8.55
N ALA A 46 12.00 12.73 -8.11
CA ALA A 46 11.43 12.63 -6.77
C ALA A 46 10.56 11.39 -6.64
N LYS A 47 10.76 10.61 -5.56
CA LYS A 47 9.92 9.43 -5.23
C LYS A 47 8.70 9.81 -4.39
N PHE A 48 8.76 10.96 -3.71
CA PHE A 48 7.72 11.50 -2.85
C PHE A 48 7.62 13.01 -3.05
N CYS A 49 6.43 13.55 -2.84
CA CYS A 49 6.26 15.00 -2.80
C CYS A 49 6.73 15.56 -1.47
N HIS A 50 7.63 16.54 -1.50
CA HIS A 50 8.09 17.26 -0.31
C HIS A 50 6.98 18.07 0.40
N ARG A 51 5.84 18.33 -0.27
CA ARG A 51 4.73 19.09 0.29
C ARG A 51 3.60 18.21 0.84
N CYS A 52 3.19 17.18 0.09
CA CYS A 52 2.06 16.30 0.44
C CYS A 52 2.50 14.98 1.10
N GLY A 53 3.77 14.59 0.99
CA GLY A 53 4.28 13.28 1.44
C GLY A 53 3.87 12.09 0.55
N ILE A 54 2.96 12.29 -0.41
CA ILE A 54 2.47 11.25 -1.32
C ILE A 54 3.55 10.88 -2.34
N THR A 55 3.66 9.59 -2.65
CA THR A 55 4.60 9.07 -3.64
C THR A 55 4.28 9.60 -5.04
N ALA A 56 5.32 10.08 -5.72
CA ALA A 56 5.26 10.46 -7.12
C ALA A 56 5.08 9.19 -7.95
N GLY A 57 3.84 8.87 -8.30
CA GLY A 57 3.53 7.61 -9.01
C GLY A 57 2.92 6.53 -8.13
N ALA A 58 2.33 6.86 -6.98
CA ALA A 58 1.24 6.02 -6.45
C ALA A 58 0.08 6.05 -7.44
N GLN A 59 0.18 5.23 -8.49
CA GLN A 59 -0.94 4.37 -8.80
C GLN A 59 -1.26 3.69 -7.45
N PRO A 60 -2.48 3.84 -6.90
CA PRO A 60 -2.83 3.14 -5.68
C PRO A 60 -2.53 1.69 -6.01
N SER A 61 -1.51 1.14 -5.34
CA SER A 61 -1.20 -0.26 -5.44
C SER A 61 -2.43 -0.98 -4.93
N VAL A 62 -3.31 -1.30 -5.87
CA VAL A 62 -4.26 -2.39 -5.75
C VAL A 62 -3.45 -3.68 -5.94
N ALA A 63 -2.34 -3.80 -5.22
CA ALA A 63 -1.86 -5.06 -4.71
C ALA A 63 -2.57 -5.21 -3.35
N GLY A 64 -3.86 -5.53 -3.44
CA GLY A 64 -4.65 -6.05 -2.34
C GLY A 64 -5.13 -5.02 -1.31
N ARG A 65 -6.07 -4.15 -1.70
CA ARG A 65 -7.13 -3.85 -0.73
C ARG A 65 -8.00 -5.10 -0.64
N LEU A 66 -7.88 -5.85 0.44
CA LEU A 66 -9.01 -5.74 1.34
C LEU A 66 -8.66 -4.64 2.33
N PRO A 67 -9.56 -3.68 2.60
CA PRO A 67 -9.50 -3.00 3.87
C PRO A 67 -9.68 -4.09 4.92
N THR A 68 -8.61 -4.63 5.47
CA THR A 68 -8.70 -5.25 6.79
C THR A 68 -9.17 -4.10 7.69
N PRO A 69 -10.39 -4.15 8.25
CA PRO A 69 -10.75 -3.17 9.25
C PRO A 69 -9.63 -3.22 10.30
N SER A 70 -8.93 -2.11 10.49
CA SER A 70 -7.98 -1.93 11.59
C SER A 70 -8.70 -1.83 12.94
N GLY A 71 -9.86 -2.49 13.05
CA GLY A 71 -10.68 -2.62 14.24
C GLY A 71 -11.09 -4.08 14.40
N GLY A 72 -10.60 -4.70 15.49
CA GLY A 72 -11.17 -5.90 16.06
C GLY A 72 -10.54 -7.21 15.60
N VAL A 73 -9.51 -7.66 16.32
CA VAL A 73 -9.36 -9.03 16.88
C VAL A 73 -7.95 -9.27 17.43
N ALA A 74 -6.93 -8.53 16.96
CA ALA A 74 -5.52 -8.76 17.36
C ALA A 74 -5.26 -8.60 18.87
N GLY A 75 -6.01 -7.72 19.56
CA GLY A 75 -5.97 -7.58 21.02
C GLY A 75 -6.95 -8.48 21.80
N SER A 76 -7.85 -9.18 21.12
CA SER A 76 -8.94 -9.97 21.73
C SER A 76 -8.74 -11.48 21.60
N LEU A 77 -7.71 -11.95 20.88
CA LEU A 77 -7.34 -13.37 20.85
C LEU A 77 -7.24 -14.03 22.24
N PRO A 78 -6.60 -13.43 23.27
CA PRO A 78 -6.53 -14.09 24.57
C PRO A 78 -7.89 -14.22 25.26
N TRP A 79 -8.79 -13.26 25.07
CA TRP A 79 -10.14 -13.29 25.67
C TRP A 79 -11.05 -14.28 24.95
N ILE A 80 -10.92 -14.40 23.62
CA ILE A 80 -11.66 -15.39 22.82
C ILE A 80 -11.21 -16.81 23.19
N VAL A 81 -9.91 -17.05 23.34
CA VAL A 81 -9.39 -18.36 23.78
C VAL A 81 -9.91 -18.71 25.18
N ALA A 82 -9.94 -17.74 26.11
CA ALA A 82 -10.49 -17.96 27.44
C ALA A 82 -12.00 -18.27 27.42
N ALA A 83 -12.78 -17.58 26.60
CA ALA A 83 -14.21 -17.84 26.45
C ALA A 83 -14.49 -19.24 25.86
N ILE A 84 -13.74 -19.64 24.82
CA ILE A 84 -13.86 -20.97 24.22
C ILE A 84 -13.49 -22.06 25.23
N ALA A 85 -12.39 -21.89 25.97
CA ALA A 85 -11.97 -22.84 27.00
C ALA A 85 -13.03 -23.02 28.10
N LEU A 86 -13.65 -21.93 28.55
CA LEU A 86 -14.73 -21.96 29.54
C LEU A 86 -15.96 -22.72 29.03
N VAL A 87 -16.39 -22.44 27.79
CA VAL A 87 -17.57 -23.10 27.18
C VAL A 87 -17.34 -24.61 27.01
N VAL A 88 -16.16 -25.01 26.53
CA VAL A 88 -15.79 -26.43 26.39
C VAL A 88 -15.79 -27.12 27.75
N LEU A 89 -15.24 -26.47 28.79
CA LEU A 89 -15.20 -27.01 30.14
C LEU A 89 -16.61 -27.20 30.73
N LEU A 90 -17.51 -26.23 30.55
CA LEU A 90 -18.91 -26.35 30.99
C LEU A 90 -19.65 -27.47 30.26
N ALA A 91 -19.46 -27.61 28.95
CA ALA A 91 -20.04 -28.69 28.16
C ALA A 91 -19.52 -30.07 28.60
N PHE A 92 -18.22 -30.19 28.89
CA PHE A 92 -17.62 -31.42 29.38
C PHE A 92 -18.09 -31.78 30.79
N LEU A 93 -18.19 -30.81 31.70
CA LEU A 93 -18.76 -31.03 33.03
C LEU A 93 -20.24 -31.40 32.95
N GLY A 94 -21.01 -30.81 32.06
CA GLY A 94 -22.41 -31.18 31.83
C GLY A 94 -22.55 -32.59 31.25
N GLY A 95 -21.79 -32.92 30.22
CA GLY A 95 -21.83 -34.22 29.55
C GLY A 95 -21.27 -35.36 30.40
N ASN A 96 -20.28 -35.11 31.24
CA ASN A 96 -19.72 -36.09 32.19
C ASN A 96 -20.54 -36.19 33.49
N ARG A 97 -21.64 -35.43 33.62
CA ARG A 97 -22.59 -35.49 34.74
C ARG A 97 -23.93 -36.15 34.36
N PHE A 98 -24.07 -36.60 33.13
CA PHE A 98 -25.10 -37.55 32.67
C PHE A 98 -24.49 -38.95 32.53
#